data_AF-A0A0K0DGE5-F1
#
_entry.id   AF-A0A0K0DGE5-F1
#
_cell.length_a   1.000
_cell.length_b   1.000
_cell.length_c   1.000
_cell.angle_alpha   90.00
_cell.angle_beta   90.00
_cell.angle_gamma   90.00
#
_symmetry.space_group_name_H-M   'P 1'
#
loop_
_entity.id
_entity.type
_entity.pdbx_description
1 polymer ?
#
loop_
_entity_poly.entity_id
_entity_poly.type
_entity_poly.pdbx_seq_one_letter_code
_entity_poly.pdbx_strand_id
1 'polypeptide(L)'
;MQAIHELLVEHERGIHMHGLSTQQLMALLKECLNCTIFRWSGKYYAQMRELAMGQRLAPTLAIAFMSRIEAPVIEIRPLLYCRYIDDCFVIFSTQEEMDKWFELLNEQSEYIRFTPEKPKETWLPFLNVQVNLSNSGYMTKWYRKPSNKNILVHFLSSHPSHTKRALVRNMFRTATSVCTTRELKEESRDLARQIAISNGYKVVTAGGKFRRRATRRNETLGQKKVPFMLPFISDEVFG
;
A
#
# COMPACT_ATOMS: atom_id res chain seq x y z
N MET A 1 -13.14 7.37 18.37
CA MET A 1 -12.82 8.55 19.21
C MET A 1 -12.07 8.19 20.48
N GLN A 2 -12.52 7.21 21.27
CA GLN A 2 -11.84 6.83 22.52
C GLN A 2 -10.36 6.43 22.34
N ALA A 3 -10.06 5.53 21.39
CA ALA A 3 -8.69 5.10 21.11
C ALA A 3 -7.72 6.27 20.82
N ILE A 4 -8.21 7.29 20.12
CA ILE A 4 -7.40 8.47 19.75
C ILE A 4 -7.19 9.37 20.96
N HIS A 5 -8.22 9.54 21.80
CA HIS A 5 -8.08 10.27 23.05
C HIS A 5 -7.05 9.63 23.98
N GLU A 6 -7.11 8.32 24.17
CA GLU A 6 -6.14 7.56 24.98
C GLU A 6 -4.71 7.75 24.45
N LEU A 7 -4.51 7.63 23.14
CA LEU A 7 -3.21 7.81 22.49
C LEU A 7 -2.68 9.24 22.64
N LEU A 8 -3.55 10.25 22.53
CA LEU A 8 -3.18 11.65 22.75
C LEU A 8 -2.78 11.93 24.21
N VAL A 9 -3.47 11.32 25.17
CA VAL A 9 -3.14 11.46 26.60
C VAL A 9 -1.83 10.76 26.92
N GLU A 10 -1.61 9.54 26.40
CA GLU A 10 -0.40 8.76 26.63
C GLU A 10 0.85 9.48 26.10
N HIS A 11 0.74 10.13 24.94
CA HIS A 11 1.86 10.80 24.26
C HIS A 11 1.81 12.32 24.34
N GLU A 12 1.05 12.91 25.25
CA GLU A 12 0.82 14.35 25.36
C GLU A 12 2.13 15.16 25.39
N ARG A 13 3.15 14.65 26.10
CA ARG A 13 4.47 15.31 26.25
C ARG A 13 5.35 15.24 24.99
N GLY A 14 5.06 14.30 24.08
CA GLY A 14 5.83 14.08 22.86
C GLY A 14 5.20 14.71 21.62
N ILE A 15 3.96 15.20 21.73
CA ILE A 15 3.21 15.75 20.60
C ILE A 15 3.26 17.27 20.66
N HIS A 16 3.67 17.90 19.56
CA HIS A 16 3.60 19.34 19.43
C HIS A 16 2.16 19.76 19.15
N MET A 17 1.42 20.17 20.19
CA MET A 17 -0.01 20.50 20.10
C MET A 17 -0.31 21.87 19.47
N HIS A 18 0.71 22.65 19.11
CA HIS A 18 0.58 23.98 18.49
C HIS A 18 -0.37 24.95 19.25
N GLY A 19 -0.43 24.83 20.58
CA GLY A 19 -1.28 25.66 21.43
C GLY A 19 -2.73 25.18 21.60
N LEU A 20 -3.10 24.04 21.01
CA LEU A 20 -4.41 23.42 21.21
C LEU A 20 -4.39 22.49 22.44
N SER A 21 -5.49 22.46 23.19
CA SER A 21 -5.71 21.40 24.19
C SER A 21 -6.20 20.11 23.54
N THR A 22 -6.00 18.97 24.22
CA THR A 22 -6.54 17.67 23.79
C THR A 22 -8.04 17.72 23.54
N GLN A 23 -8.79 18.46 24.36
CA GLN A 23 -10.23 18.65 24.19
C GLN A 23 -10.56 19.42 22.90
N GLN A 24 -9.83 20.51 22.61
CA GLN A 24 -10.02 21.29 21.39
C GLN A 24 -9.69 20.46 20.15
N LEU A 25 -8.59 19.71 20.17
CA LEU A 25 -8.21 18.82 19.07
C LEU A 25 -9.27 17.74 18.83
N MET A 26 -9.77 17.11 19.90
CA MET A 26 -10.83 16.10 19.79
C MET A 26 -12.15 16.67 19.27
N ALA A 27 -12.48 17.91 19.60
CA ALA A 27 -13.64 18.61 19.04
C ALA A 27 -13.48 18.86 17.54
N LEU A 28 -12.33 19.40 17.10
CA LEU A 28 -12.03 19.62 15.68
C LEU A 28 -12.04 18.32 14.89
N LEU A 29 -11.48 17.25 15.46
CA LEU A 29 -11.50 15.93 14.85
C LEU A 29 -12.94 15.41 14.70
N LYS A 30 -13.78 15.58 15.71
CA LYS A 30 -15.19 15.18 15.66
C LYS A 30 -15.91 15.89 14.51
N GLU A 31 -15.72 17.20 14.36
CA GLU A 31 -16.32 17.96 13.27
C GLU A 31 -15.81 17.49 11.89
N CYS A 32 -14.49 17.28 11.76
CA CYS A 32 -13.92 16.72 10.53
C CYS A 32 -14.53 15.36 10.15
N LEU A 33 -14.87 14.53 11.14
CA LEU A 33 -15.44 13.20 10.94
C LEU A 33 -16.96 13.21 10.73
N ASN A 34 -17.68 14.25 11.17
CA ASN A 34 -19.12 14.37 10.97
C ASN A 34 -19.50 14.77 9.53
N CYS A 35 -18.57 15.36 8.76
CA CYS A 35 -18.80 15.83 7.40
C CYS A 35 -18.64 14.71 6.34
N THR A 36 -19.35 13.60 6.48
CA THR A 36 -19.25 12.43 5.57
C THR A 36 -20.50 12.24 4.72
N ILE A 37 -20.94 13.31 4.05
CA ILE A 37 -22.09 13.27 3.12
C ILE A 37 -21.59 13.04 1.69
N PHE A 38 -22.16 12.07 0.99
CA PHE A 38 -21.87 11.80 -0.42
C PHE A 38 -23.16 11.61 -1.22
N ARG A 39 -23.07 11.82 -2.54
CA ARG A 39 -24.20 11.69 -3.47
C ARG A 39 -24.03 10.47 -4.35
N TRP A 40 -25.03 9.60 -4.37
CA TRP A 40 -25.09 8.43 -5.25
C TRP A 40 -26.48 8.29 -5.87
N SER A 41 -26.55 8.07 -7.19
CA SER A 41 -27.82 7.95 -7.94
C SER A 41 -28.82 9.08 -7.65
N GLY A 42 -28.33 10.32 -7.54
CA GLY A 42 -29.13 11.51 -7.26
C GLY A 42 -29.61 11.67 -5.81
N LYS A 43 -29.30 10.73 -4.91
CA LYS A 43 -29.65 10.78 -3.49
C LYS A 43 -28.44 11.07 -2.62
N TYR A 44 -28.67 11.75 -1.50
CA TYR A 44 -27.65 12.05 -0.50
C TYR A 44 -27.64 10.98 0.58
N TYR A 45 -26.44 10.57 0.98
CA TYR A 45 -26.18 9.58 2.01
C TYR A 45 -25.13 10.13 2.98
N ALA A 46 -25.27 9.81 4.26
CA ALA A 46 -24.27 10.10 5.27
C ALA A 46 -23.64 8.79 5.74
N GLN A 47 -22.31 8.75 5.83
CA GLN A 47 -21.61 7.61 6.40
C GLN A 47 -21.67 7.70 7.93
N MET A 48 -22.49 6.84 8.53
CA MET A 48 -22.76 6.86 9.97
C MET A 48 -21.70 6.15 10.82
N ARG A 49 -20.90 5.28 10.21
CA ARG A 49 -19.90 4.43 10.88
C ARG A 49 -18.64 4.33 10.03
N GLU A 50 -17.53 4.04 10.70
CA GLU A 50 -16.19 3.93 10.10
C GLU A 50 -15.71 5.25 9.50
N LEU A 51 -14.54 5.20 8.84
CA LEU A 51 -13.90 6.36 8.23
C LEU A 51 -14.23 6.38 6.75
N ALA A 52 -14.56 7.56 6.22
CA ALA A 52 -14.84 7.72 4.80
C ALA A 52 -13.56 7.55 3.97
N MET A 53 -13.62 6.70 2.95
CA MET A 53 -12.53 6.55 1.99
C MET A 53 -12.27 7.89 1.28
N GLY A 54 -10.99 8.26 1.17
CA GLY A 54 -10.58 9.54 0.57
C GLY A 54 -10.47 10.69 1.56
N GLN A 55 -10.90 10.53 2.82
CA GLN A 55 -10.60 11.51 3.87
C GLN A 55 -9.12 11.46 4.23
N ARG A 56 -8.45 12.63 4.24
CA ARG A 56 -6.99 12.72 4.48
C ARG A 56 -6.57 12.19 5.85
N LEU A 57 -7.44 12.31 6.85
CA LEU A 57 -7.19 11.82 8.21
C LEU A 57 -7.44 10.32 8.36
N ALA A 58 -8.23 9.71 7.47
CA ALA A 58 -8.67 8.33 7.65
C ALA A 58 -7.51 7.32 7.83
N PRO A 59 -6.41 7.35 7.04
CA PRO A 59 -5.30 6.42 7.24
C PRO A 59 -4.66 6.55 8.62
N THR A 60 -4.42 7.76 9.09
CA THR A 60 -3.81 8.01 10.41
C THR A 60 -4.71 7.55 11.54
N LEU A 61 -6.01 7.86 11.46
CA LEU A 61 -6.97 7.46 12.47
C LEU A 61 -7.19 5.94 12.50
N ALA A 62 -7.17 5.29 11.32
CA ALA A 62 -7.23 3.84 11.22
C ALA A 62 -6.00 3.20 11.87
N ILE A 63 -4.79 3.73 11.64
CA ILE A 63 -3.57 3.24 12.29
C ILE A 63 -3.66 3.38 13.82
N ALA A 64 -4.10 4.55 14.31
CA ALA A 64 -4.25 4.78 15.75
C ALA A 64 -5.27 3.83 16.39
N PHE A 65 -6.41 3.61 15.72
CA PHE A 65 -7.42 2.68 16.18
C PHE A 65 -6.91 1.23 16.20
N MET A 66 -6.23 0.81 15.13
CA MET A 66 -5.62 -0.51 15.03
C MET A 66 -4.52 -0.71 16.08
N SER A 67 -3.75 0.32 16.43
CA SER A 67 -2.74 0.24 17.50
C SER A 67 -3.35 -0.17 18.85
N ARG A 68 -4.56 0.32 19.16
CA ARG A 68 -5.27 -0.09 20.38
C ARG A 68 -5.74 -1.54 20.31
N ILE A 69 -6.28 -1.97 19.17
CA ILE A 69 -6.70 -3.36 18.93
C ILE A 69 -5.49 -4.31 19.02
N GLU A 70 -4.34 -3.85 18.53
CA GLU A 70 -3.12 -4.65 18.42
C GLU A 70 -2.36 -4.76 19.75
N ALA A 71 -2.50 -3.80 20.66
CA ALA A 71 -1.76 -3.75 21.91
C ALA A 71 -1.77 -5.09 22.71
N PRO A 72 -2.93 -5.69 23.05
CA PRO A 72 -2.95 -6.92 23.85
C PRO A 72 -2.45 -8.15 23.07
N VAL A 73 -2.64 -8.19 21.76
CA VAL A 73 -2.23 -9.34 20.95
C VAL A 73 -0.74 -9.32 20.62
N ILE A 74 -0.11 -8.14 20.61
CA ILE A 74 1.34 -8.02 20.44
C ILE A 74 2.08 -8.52 21.69
N GLU A 75 1.48 -8.43 22.88
CA GLU A 75 2.09 -8.93 24.13
C GLU A 75 2.30 -10.45 24.14
N ILE A 76 1.53 -11.21 23.33
CA ILE A 76 1.70 -12.66 23.13
C ILE A 76 3.02 -12.97 22.39
N ARG A 77 3.67 -11.97 21.78
CA ARG A 77 4.96 -12.07 21.08
C ARG A 77 4.99 -13.15 19.98
N PRO A 78 4.22 -12.97 18.89
CA PRO A 78 4.42 -13.76 17.68
C PRO A 78 5.88 -13.71 17.21
N LEU A 79 6.34 -14.77 16.53
CA LEU A 79 7.68 -14.82 15.92
C LEU A 79 7.86 -13.72 14.88
N LEU A 80 6.79 -13.40 14.16
CA LEU A 80 6.72 -12.27 13.25
C LEU A 80 5.31 -11.69 13.27
N TYR A 81 5.21 -10.37 13.37
CA TYR A 81 3.98 -9.64 13.11
C TYR A 81 4.29 -8.47 12.19
N CYS A 82 3.65 -8.45 11.02
CA CYS A 82 3.76 -7.37 10.06
C CYS A 82 2.36 -6.97 9.62
N ARG A 83 2.09 -5.67 9.56
CA ARG A 83 0.83 -5.15 9.04
C ARG A 83 1.07 -4.09 7.97
N TYR A 84 0.29 -4.19 6.91
CA TYR A 84 0.18 -3.17 5.88
C TYR A 84 -1.28 -2.73 5.76
N ILE A 85 -1.60 -1.60 6.41
CA ILE A 85 -2.97 -1.06 6.52
C ILE A 85 -3.93 -2.12 7.11
N ASP A 86 -4.64 -2.85 6.26
CA ASP A 86 -5.66 -3.87 6.55
C ASP A 86 -5.13 -5.31 6.41
N ASP A 87 -4.02 -5.54 5.71
CA ASP A 87 -3.43 -6.86 5.53
C ASP A 87 -2.39 -7.15 6.65
N CYS A 88 -2.58 -8.24 7.41
CA CYS A 88 -1.65 -8.72 8.43
C CYS A 88 -0.94 -10.01 8.00
N PHE A 89 0.34 -10.13 8.31
CA PHE A 89 1.15 -11.34 8.14
C PHE A 89 1.77 -11.71 9.49
N VAL A 90 1.43 -12.89 9.98
CA VAL A 90 1.78 -13.33 11.34
C VAL A 90 2.36 -14.74 11.31
N ILE A 91 3.40 -14.96 12.09
CA ILE A 91 4.04 -16.28 12.25
C ILE A 91 4.10 -16.63 13.74
N PHE A 92 3.72 -17.87 14.04
CA PHE A 92 3.83 -18.48 15.37
C PHE A 92 4.65 -19.77 15.32
N SER A 93 5.14 -20.20 16.48
CA SER A 93 5.85 -21.47 16.62
C SER A 93 4.90 -22.67 16.54
N THR A 94 3.67 -22.49 17.04
CA THR A 94 2.65 -23.54 17.13
C THR A 94 1.30 -23.05 16.60
N GLN A 95 0.48 -23.99 16.15
CA GLN A 95 -0.86 -23.71 15.66
C GLN A 95 -1.77 -23.27 16.82
N GLU A 96 -1.59 -23.84 18.00
CA GLU A 96 -2.37 -23.55 19.21
C GLU A 96 -2.15 -22.11 19.72
N GLU A 97 -0.91 -21.61 19.69
CA GLU A 97 -0.62 -20.21 20.02
C GLU A 97 -1.27 -19.26 19.02
N MET A 98 -1.22 -19.60 17.73
CA MET A 98 -1.83 -18.79 16.68
C MET A 98 -3.36 -18.74 16.83
N ASP A 99 -4.01 -19.86 17.14
CA ASP A 99 -5.46 -19.93 17.29
C ASP A 99 -5.92 -19.09 18.50
N LYS A 100 -5.24 -19.21 19.65
CA LYS A 100 -5.49 -18.36 20.83
C LYS A 100 -5.28 -16.87 20.54
N TRP A 101 -4.21 -16.55 19.82
CA TRP A 101 -3.94 -15.17 19.41
C TRP A 101 -5.03 -14.62 18.48
N PHE A 102 -5.51 -15.44 17.56
CA PHE A 102 -6.53 -15.06 16.59
C PHE A 102 -7.91 -14.89 17.24
N GLU A 103 -8.24 -15.72 18.23
CA GLU A 103 -9.42 -15.55 19.09
C GLU A 103 -9.34 -14.23 19.85
N LEU A 104 -8.24 -13.98 20.57
CA LEU A 104 -8.04 -12.74 21.31
C LEU A 104 -8.14 -11.51 20.42
N LEU A 105 -7.57 -11.57 19.20
CA LEU A 105 -7.64 -10.47 18.23
C LEU A 105 -9.08 -10.11 17.86
N ASN A 106 -9.93 -11.11 17.62
CA ASN A 106 -11.32 -10.88 17.25
C ASN A 106 -12.20 -10.49 18.44
N GLU A 107 -11.74 -10.68 19.67
CA GLU A 107 -12.41 -10.20 20.89
C GLU A 107 -12.17 -8.70 21.15
N GLN A 108 -11.14 -8.10 20.54
CA GLN A 108 -10.79 -6.70 20.80
C GLN A 108 -11.78 -5.68 20.25
N SER A 109 -12.63 -6.07 19.30
CA SER A 109 -13.61 -5.17 18.70
C SER A 109 -14.84 -5.91 18.20
N GLU A 110 -16.02 -5.42 18.58
CA GLU A 110 -17.28 -5.88 17.99
C GLU A 110 -17.47 -5.39 16.53
N TYR A 111 -16.71 -4.37 16.12
CA TYR A 111 -16.88 -3.69 14.83
C TYR A 111 -15.90 -4.16 13.76
N ILE A 112 -14.77 -4.76 14.13
CA ILE A 112 -13.77 -5.29 13.21
C ILE A 112 -13.67 -6.79 13.41
N ARG A 113 -13.83 -7.55 12.33
CA ARG A 113 -13.59 -8.99 12.31
C ARG A 113 -12.47 -9.31 11.36
N PHE A 114 -11.46 -10.01 11.87
CA PHE A 114 -10.36 -10.51 11.08
C PHE A 114 -10.73 -11.86 10.49
N THR A 115 -10.25 -12.14 9.28
CA THR A 115 -10.45 -13.42 8.61
C THR A 115 -9.09 -14.06 8.36
N PRO A 116 -8.87 -15.32 8.75
CA PRO A 116 -7.58 -15.95 8.55
C PRO A 116 -7.46 -16.46 7.12
N GLU A 117 -6.30 -16.27 6.49
CA GLU A 117 -5.93 -16.94 5.25
C GLU A 117 -4.85 -17.97 5.56
N LYS A 118 -5.10 -19.24 5.20
CA LYS A 118 -4.17 -20.35 5.42
C LYS A 118 -3.33 -20.61 4.15
N PRO A 119 -2.07 -21.06 4.29
CA PRO A 119 -1.25 -21.43 3.13
C PRO A 119 -1.95 -22.49 2.27
N LYS A 120 -1.99 -22.29 0.95
CA LYS A 120 -2.46 -23.27 -0.04
C LYS A 120 -1.26 -23.84 -0.76
N GLU A 121 -1.13 -25.17 -0.79
CA GLU A 121 0.01 -25.84 -1.42
C GLU A 121 1.37 -25.28 -0.92
N THR A 122 1.48 -24.99 0.38
CA THR A 122 2.64 -24.36 1.05
C THR A 122 2.90 -22.87 0.74
N TRP A 123 2.05 -22.23 -0.07
CA TRP A 123 2.16 -20.79 -0.39
C TRP A 123 1.05 -19.97 0.28
N LEU A 124 1.44 -18.88 0.94
CA LEU A 124 0.52 -17.90 1.51
C LEU A 124 0.63 -16.57 0.75
N PRO A 125 -0.45 -16.06 0.15
CA PRO A 125 -0.48 -14.72 -0.39
C PRO A 125 -0.32 -13.64 0.68
N PHE A 126 0.49 -12.63 0.39
CA PHE A 126 0.55 -11.38 1.16
C PHE A 126 0.85 -10.22 0.22
N LEU A 127 -0.04 -9.23 0.14
CA LEU A 127 0.05 -8.10 -0.81
C LEU A 127 0.23 -8.58 -2.28
N ASN A 128 1.38 -8.27 -2.88
CA ASN A 128 1.76 -8.62 -4.25
C ASN A 128 2.79 -9.77 -4.31
N VAL A 129 2.95 -10.53 -3.23
CA VAL A 129 3.84 -11.70 -3.16
C VAL A 129 3.11 -12.93 -2.64
N GLN A 130 3.64 -14.10 -2.97
CA GLN A 130 3.35 -15.34 -2.27
C GLN A 130 4.60 -15.75 -1.51
N VAL A 131 4.41 -16.16 -0.26
CA VAL A 131 5.48 -16.57 0.65
C VAL A 131 5.35 -18.06 0.91
N ASN A 132 6.46 -18.77 0.82
CA ASN A 132 6.58 -20.18 1.21
C ASN A 132 7.68 -20.28 2.25
N LEU A 133 7.33 -20.79 3.42
CA LEU A 133 8.26 -21.01 4.51
C LEU A 133 8.70 -22.48 4.48
N SER A 134 10.01 -22.70 4.42
CA SER A 134 10.63 -24.03 4.46
C SER A 134 11.64 -24.09 5.59
N ASN A 135 12.04 -25.30 6.00
CA ASN A 135 13.08 -25.48 7.02
C ASN A 135 14.44 -24.86 6.62
N SER A 136 14.64 -24.60 5.32
CA SER A 136 15.85 -23.98 4.75
C SER A 136 15.75 -22.46 4.56
N GLY A 137 14.65 -21.82 4.99
CA GLY A 137 14.44 -20.38 4.88
C GLY A 137 13.06 -20.03 4.31
N TYR A 138 13.01 -19.01 3.48
CA TYR A 138 11.76 -18.61 2.82
C TYR A 138 11.98 -18.40 1.33
N MET A 139 10.94 -18.70 0.56
CA MET A 139 10.86 -18.38 -0.86
C MET A 139 9.73 -17.39 -1.09
N THR A 140 9.97 -16.43 -1.98
CA THR A 140 8.95 -15.50 -2.43
C THR A 140 8.84 -15.53 -3.93
N LYS A 141 7.61 -15.36 -4.43
CA LYS A 141 7.33 -15.16 -5.85
C LYS A 141 6.31 -14.05 -6.05
N TRP A 142 6.35 -13.42 -7.21
CA TRP A 142 5.39 -12.37 -7.54
C TRP A 142 3.98 -12.94 -7.67
N TYR A 143 3.02 -12.28 -7.03
CA TYR A 143 1.65 -12.76 -6.96
C TYR A 143 0.66 -11.71 -7.46
N ARG A 144 -0.40 -12.19 -8.12
CA ARG A 144 -1.55 -11.41 -8.56
C ARG A 144 -2.81 -12.06 -8.00
N LYS A 145 -3.57 -11.32 -7.19
CA LYS A 145 -4.87 -11.75 -6.68
C LYS A 145 -5.76 -12.20 -7.86
N PRO A 146 -6.53 -13.31 -7.77
CA PRO A 146 -7.40 -13.77 -8.85
C PRO A 146 -8.43 -12.73 -9.32
N SER A 147 -8.86 -11.84 -8.42
CA SER A 147 -9.75 -10.72 -8.73
C SER A 147 -9.07 -9.61 -9.54
N ASN A 148 -7.74 -9.64 -9.66
CA ASN A 148 -6.99 -8.64 -10.40
C ASN A 148 -7.12 -8.87 -11.90
N LYS A 149 -7.79 -7.95 -12.59
CA LYS A 149 -7.96 -7.98 -14.06
C LYS A 149 -6.66 -7.73 -14.84
N ASN A 150 -5.55 -7.45 -14.15
CA ASN A 150 -4.25 -7.10 -14.72
C ASN A 150 -4.33 -5.98 -15.76
N ILE A 151 -5.24 -5.03 -15.52
CA ILE A 151 -5.42 -3.85 -16.37
C ILE A 151 -4.31 -2.84 -16.03
N LEU A 152 -3.58 -2.45 -17.06
CA LEU A 152 -2.61 -1.37 -17.02
C LEU A 152 -3.13 -0.20 -17.87
N VAL A 153 -2.43 0.93 -17.83
CA VAL A 153 -2.65 1.99 -18.82
C VAL A 153 -2.37 1.40 -20.19
N HIS A 154 -3.39 1.30 -21.05
CA HIS A 154 -3.25 0.68 -22.37
C HIS A 154 -2.23 1.46 -23.23
N PHE A 155 -1.48 0.75 -24.07
CA PHE A 155 -0.44 1.34 -24.91
C PHE A 155 -0.95 2.48 -25.81
N LEU A 156 -2.16 2.32 -26.36
CA LEU A 156 -2.81 3.32 -27.24
C LEU A 156 -3.48 4.49 -26.50
N SER A 157 -3.46 4.51 -25.17
CA SER A 157 -4.06 5.62 -24.43
C SER A 157 -3.27 6.94 -24.63
N SER A 158 -3.95 8.07 -24.45
CA SER A 158 -3.39 9.42 -24.59
C SER A 158 -2.36 9.81 -23.52
N HIS A 159 -2.04 8.91 -22.59
CA HIS A 159 -1.03 9.15 -21.57
C HIS A 159 0.36 9.36 -22.18
N PRO A 160 1.22 10.20 -21.57
CA PRO A 160 2.59 10.42 -22.04
C PRO A 160 3.37 9.11 -22.17
N SER A 161 4.17 8.99 -23.24
CA SER A 161 4.93 7.77 -23.51
C SER A 161 5.90 7.39 -22.39
N HIS A 162 6.44 8.37 -21.67
CA HIS A 162 7.34 8.11 -20.55
C HIS A 162 6.62 7.44 -19.37
N THR A 163 5.38 7.82 -19.05
CA THR A 163 4.54 7.21 -18.02
C THR A 163 4.23 5.76 -18.35
N LYS A 164 3.79 5.49 -19.58
CA LYS A 164 3.51 4.13 -20.09
C LYS A 164 4.74 3.22 -20.00
N ARG A 165 5.92 3.73 -20.42
CA ARG A 165 7.19 2.99 -20.29
C ARG A 165 7.60 2.77 -18.83
N ALA A 166 7.45 3.78 -17.98
CA ALA A 166 7.80 3.69 -16.57
C ALA A 166 6.95 2.64 -15.85
N LEU A 167 5.64 2.60 -16.14
CA LEU A 167 4.70 1.64 -15.58
C LEU A 167 5.10 0.20 -15.92
N VAL A 168 5.33 -0.10 -17.20
CA VAL A 168 5.75 -1.46 -17.62
C VAL A 168 7.10 -1.83 -17.03
N ARG A 169 8.07 -0.92 -17.08
CA ARG A 169 9.41 -1.13 -16.48
C ARG A 169 9.32 -1.43 -14.99
N ASN A 170 8.50 -0.68 -14.25
CA ASN A 170 8.31 -0.89 -12.82
C ASN A 170 7.64 -2.24 -12.54
N MET A 171 6.64 -2.64 -13.33
CA MET A 171 6.02 -3.97 -13.21
C MET A 171 7.07 -5.09 -13.38
N PHE A 172 7.88 -5.04 -14.43
CA PHE A 172 8.95 -6.05 -14.63
C PHE A 172 9.97 -6.02 -13.50
N ARG A 173 10.37 -4.83 -13.04
CA ARG A 173 11.30 -4.68 -11.92
C ARG A 173 10.73 -5.34 -10.66
N THR A 174 9.50 -5.00 -10.28
CA THR A 174 8.80 -5.56 -9.12
C THR A 174 8.68 -7.07 -9.25
N ALA A 175 8.20 -7.58 -10.39
CA ALA A 175 8.06 -9.02 -10.64
C ALA A 175 9.38 -9.78 -10.39
N THR A 176 10.52 -9.19 -10.74
CA THR A 176 11.84 -9.80 -10.48
C THR A 176 12.39 -9.57 -9.08
N SER A 177 12.17 -8.39 -8.49
CA SER A 177 12.82 -8.01 -7.24
C SER A 177 12.20 -8.70 -6.03
N VAL A 178 10.93 -9.08 -6.13
CA VAL A 178 10.18 -9.75 -5.06
C VAL A 178 10.29 -11.29 -5.14
N CYS A 179 11.12 -11.81 -6.03
CA CYS A 179 11.34 -13.24 -6.17
C CYS A 179 12.70 -13.65 -5.60
N THR A 180 12.76 -14.79 -4.92
CA THR A 180 14.02 -15.33 -4.37
C THR A 180 14.85 -16.04 -5.44
N THR A 181 14.32 -17.11 -6.02
CA THR A 181 15.07 -17.98 -6.93
C THR A 181 15.06 -17.48 -8.38
N ARG A 182 15.92 -18.06 -9.22
CA ARG A 182 16.01 -17.71 -10.64
C ARG A 182 14.79 -18.20 -11.41
N GLU A 183 14.33 -19.40 -11.10
CA GLU A 183 13.17 -20.04 -11.74
C GLU A 183 11.91 -19.21 -11.48
N LEU A 184 11.68 -18.80 -10.22
CA LEU A 184 10.55 -17.95 -9.84
C LEU A 184 10.61 -16.56 -10.49
N LYS A 185 11.83 -16.02 -10.71
CA LYS A 185 12.02 -14.77 -11.46
C LYS A 185 11.66 -14.94 -12.92
N GLU A 186 12.00 -16.06 -13.54
CA GLU A 186 11.69 -16.36 -14.94
C GLU A 186 10.17 -16.51 -15.12
N GLU A 187 9.51 -17.31 -14.27
CA GLU A 187 8.04 -17.44 -14.24
C GLU A 187 7.34 -16.08 -14.07
N SER A 188 7.80 -15.26 -13.12
CA SER A 188 7.22 -13.94 -12.84
C SER A 188 7.43 -12.96 -14.00
N ARG A 189 8.56 -13.05 -14.71
CA ARG A 189 8.80 -12.24 -15.92
C ARG A 189 7.92 -12.68 -17.07
N ASP A 190 7.63 -13.96 -17.19
CA ASP A 190 6.76 -14.50 -18.23
C ASP A 190 5.30 -14.06 -17.98
N LEU A 191 4.84 -14.12 -16.73
CA LEU A 191 3.55 -13.53 -16.34
C LEU A 191 3.51 -12.01 -16.64
N ALA A 192 4.55 -11.26 -16.27
CA ALA A 192 4.63 -9.83 -16.56
C ALA A 192 4.60 -9.54 -18.07
N ARG A 193 5.21 -10.42 -18.89
CA ARG A 193 5.16 -10.34 -20.35
C ARG A 193 3.75 -10.55 -20.88
N GLN A 194 3.04 -11.57 -20.41
CA GLN A 194 1.66 -11.83 -20.79
C GLN A 194 0.76 -10.63 -20.47
N ILE A 195 0.90 -10.06 -19.27
CA ILE A 195 0.16 -8.86 -18.84
C ILE A 195 0.50 -7.65 -19.73
N ALA A 196 1.77 -7.43 -20.05
CA ALA A 196 2.16 -6.31 -20.92
C ALA A 196 1.56 -6.46 -22.33
N ILE A 197 1.61 -7.68 -22.90
CA ILE A 197 1.06 -7.98 -24.23
C ILE A 197 -0.45 -7.76 -24.26
N SER A 198 -1.19 -8.24 -23.24
CA SER A 198 -2.64 -8.05 -23.16
C SER A 198 -3.05 -6.58 -23.05
N ASN A 199 -2.15 -5.70 -22.59
CA ASN A 199 -2.35 -4.25 -22.53
C ASN A 199 -1.77 -3.48 -23.73
N GLY A 200 -1.42 -4.18 -24.82
CA GLY A 200 -0.99 -3.60 -26.09
C GLY A 200 0.49 -3.23 -26.16
N TYR A 201 1.31 -3.64 -25.20
CA TYR A 201 2.74 -3.33 -25.19
C TYR A 201 3.54 -4.38 -25.98
N LYS A 202 4.43 -3.91 -26.86
CA LYS A 202 5.43 -4.76 -27.51
C LYS A 202 6.58 -5.05 -26.55
N VAL A 203 6.66 -6.28 -26.06
CA VAL A 203 7.77 -6.73 -25.21
C VAL A 203 8.84 -7.36 -26.11
N VAL A 204 9.96 -6.66 -26.30
CA VAL A 204 11.09 -7.20 -27.06
C VAL A 204 11.81 -8.24 -26.19
N THR A 205 11.85 -9.49 -26.64
CA THR A 205 12.70 -10.54 -26.05
C THR A 205 14.14 -10.08 -26.08
N ALA A 206 14.87 -10.31 -24.98
CA ALA A 206 16.25 -9.88 -24.82
C ALA A 206 17.18 -10.63 -25.79
N GLY A 207 17.23 -10.17 -27.05
CA GLY A 207 18.27 -10.47 -28.04
C GLY A 207 18.89 -9.21 -28.65
N GLY A 208 18.28 -8.04 -28.42
CA GLY A 208 18.84 -6.75 -28.83
C GLY A 208 19.71 -6.16 -27.73
N LYS A 209 21.03 -6.20 -27.90
CA LYS A 209 22.03 -5.54 -27.05
C LYS A 209 21.53 -4.13 -26.68
N PHE A 210 21.21 -3.90 -25.40
CA PHE A 210 21.23 -2.54 -24.86
C PHE A 210 22.69 -2.08 -24.98
N ARG A 211 23.00 -1.34 -26.05
CA ARG A 211 24.20 -0.51 -26.09
C ARG A 211 24.11 0.38 -24.86
N ARG A 212 24.92 0.10 -23.83
CA ARG A 212 25.29 1.10 -22.83
C ARG A 212 25.89 2.24 -23.65
N ARG A 213 25.10 3.29 -23.87
CA ARG A 213 25.62 4.52 -24.43
C ARG A 213 26.47 5.10 -23.31
N ALA A 214 27.78 4.92 -23.44
CA ALA A 214 28.76 5.57 -22.58
C ALA A 214 28.37 7.05 -22.49
N THR A 215 28.33 7.55 -21.26
CA THR A 215 28.08 8.95 -20.94
C THR A 215 29.12 9.79 -21.65
N ARG A 216 28.77 10.36 -22.82
CA ARG A 216 29.53 11.47 -23.38
C ARG A 216 29.22 12.69 -22.52
N ARG A 217 30.22 13.12 -21.73
CA ARG A 217 30.33 14.52 -21.32
C ARG A 217 30.31 15.34 -22.60
N ASN A 218 29.19 16.02 -22.86
CA ASN A 218 29.15 17.06 -23.87
C ASN A 218 29.17 18.40 -23.14
N GLU A 219 30.30 19.06 -23.29
CA GLU A 219 30.45 20.49 -23.11
C GLU A 219 29.35 21.22 -23.89
N THR A 220 28.78 22.21 -23.21
CA THR A 220 27.81 23.17 -23.69
C THR A 220 28.36 24.02 -24.83
N LEU A 221 27.66 24.08 -25.96
CA LEU A 221 27.63 25.29 -26.79
C LEU A 221 26.33 25.38 -27.61
N GLY A 222 25.58 26.45 -27.33
CA GLY A 222 24.77 27.17 -28.31
C GLY A 222 23.51 26.51 -28.87
N GLN A 223 22.40 26.59 -28.13
CA GLN A 223 21.08 26.93 -28.71
C GLN A 223 20.12 27.32 -27.59
N LYS A 224 19.71 28.60 -27.59
CA LYS A 224 18.73 29.19 -26.66
C LYS A 224 17.42 28.39 -26.72
N LYS A 225 17.19 27.50 -25.76
CA LYS A 225 15.84 27.03 -25.42
C LYS A 225 15.33 27.93 -24.31
N VAL A 226 14.31 28.74 -24.62
CA VAL A 226 13.59 29.49 -23.61
C VAL A 226 12.86 28.47 -22.73
N PRO A 227 13.18 28.36 -21.42
CA PRO A 227 12.41 27.50 -20.53
C PRO A 227 11.02 28.11 -20.38
N PHE A 228 9.99 27.36 -20.77
CA PHE A 228 8.61 27.70 -20.44
C PHE A 228 8.40 27.38 -18.96
N MET A 229 8.54 28.39 -18.10
CA MET A 229 8.22 28.28 -16.67
C MET A 229 6.72 28.43 -16.51
N LEU A 230 6.04 27.35 -16.14
CA LEU A 230 4.69 27.42 -15.59
C LEU A 230 4.80 27.92 -14.14
N PRO A 231 4.17 29.05 -13.76
CA PRO A 231 4.16 29.47 -12.37
C PRO A 231 3.42 28.42 -11.54
N PHE A 232 4.08 27.95 -10.48
CA PHE A 232 3.45 27.15 -9.43
C PHE A 232 2.47 28.07 -8.70
N ILE A 233 1.17 27.81 -8.86
CA ILE A 233 0.12 28.48 -8.09
C ILE A 233 0.00 27.69 -6.78
N SER A 234 0.51 28.29 -5.71
CA SER A 234 0.30 27.84 -4.33
C SER A 234 -1.12 28.24 -3.90
N ASP A 235 -1.85 27.34 -3.24
CA ASP A 235 -3.22 27.57 -2.72
C ASP A 235 -3.27 28.52 -1.50
N GLU A 236 -2.27 29.38 -1.31
CA GLU A 236 -2.24 30.38 -0.24
C GLU A 236 -2.64 31.77 -0.75
N VAL A 237 -3.76 31.91 -1.47
CA VAL A 237 -4.42 33.22 -1.65
C VAL A 237 -5.93 33.06 -1.83
N PHE A 238 -6.65 32.84 -0.73
CA PHE A 238 -7.98 33.40 -0.51
C PHE A 238 -8.11 33.69 0.99
N GLY A 239 -7.65 34.88 1.38
CA GLY A 239 -8.21 35.61 2.52
C GLY A 239 -9.44 36.38 2.06
#